data_AF-A0A511MH04-F1
#
_entry.id   AF-A0A511MH04-F1
#
_cell.length_a   1.000
_cell.length_b   1.000
_cell.length_c   1.000
_cell.angle_alpha   90.00
_cell.angle_beta   90.00
_cell.angle_gamma   90.00
#
_symmetry.space_group_name_H-M   'P 1'
#
loop_
_entity.id
_entity.type
_entity.pdbx_description
1 polymer ?
#
loop_
_entity_poly.entity_id
_entity_poly.type
_entity_poly.pdbx_seq_one_letter_code
_entity_poly.pdbx_strand_id
1 'polypeptide(L)'
;MTSDLTAHRARSVGHGSWVVSYLPGRTLTCAQAVAALRVAEVVPTLLDLVGELADEVGLTALEAVGMAVRQSSWPEDRPAPTRHRWTAGAHGAGVS
;
A
#
# COMPACT_ATOMS: atom_id res chain seq x y z
N MET A 1 26.57 0.06 -13.74
CA MET A 1 25.44 -0.80 -14.16
C MET A 1 24.29 0.10 -14.56
N THR A 2 23.70 -0.19 -15.70
CA THR A 2 22.62 0.60 -16.31
C THR A 2 21.47 -0.35 -16.63
N SER A 3 20.25 0.17 -16.63
CA SER A 3 19.09 -0.52 -17.18
C SER A 3 18.95 -0.18 -18.66
N ASP A 4 18.44 -1.10 -19.47
CA ASP A 4 18.11 -0.84 -20.88
C ASP A 4 16.69 -0.26 -21.05
N LEU A 5 15.87 -0.33 -20.00
CA LEU A 5 14.46 0.09 -20.02
C LEU A 5 14.23 1.45 -19.36
N THR A 6 15.20 1.95 -18.60
CA THR A 6 15.07 3.22 -17.86
C THR A 6 16.34 4.04 -17.92
N ALA A 7 16.20 5.36 -17.76
CA ALA A 7 17.35 6.27 -17.65
C ALA A 7 18.12 6.12 -16.32
N HIS A 8 17.63 5.30 -15.39
CA HIS A 8 18.23 5.13 -14.07
C HIS A 8 19.45 4.20 -14.12
N ARG A 9 20.46 4.55 -13.33
CA ARG A 9 21.74 3.81 -13.29
C ARG A 9 22.27 3.64 -11.89
N ALA A 10 23.06 2.58 -11.71
CA ALA A 10 23.84 2.31 -10.51
C ALA A 10 25.34 2.50 -10.79
N ARG A 11 26.01 3.26 -9.92
CA ARG A 11 27.45 3.53 -9.98
C ARG A 11 28.15 2.91 -8.77
N SER A 12 29.22 2.16 -9.01
CA SER A 12 30.09 1.65 -7.93
C SER A 12 30.86 2.81 -7.30
N VAL A 13 30.95 2.82 -5.98
CA VAL A 13 31.73 3.78 -5.18
C VAL A 13 32.89 3.12 -4.42
N GLY A 14 33.23 1.87 -4.77
CA GLY A 14 34.30 1.08 -4.14
C GLY A 14 33.79 0.17 -3.02
N HIS A 15 34.62 -0.80 -2.60
CA HIS A 15 34.33 -1.71 -1.47
C HIS A 15 32.98 -2.44 -1.56
N GLY A 16 32.56 -2.85 -2.76
CA GLY A 16 31.27 -3.52 -2.98
C GLY A 16 30.04 -2.61 -2.78
N SER A 17 30.25 -1.31 -2.63
CA SER A 17 29.22 -0.30 -2.40
C SER A 17 28.80 0.40 -3.68
N TRP A 18 27.52 0.73 -3.76
CA TRP A 18 26.87 1.29 -4.95
C TRP A 18 25.92 2.43 -4.58
N VAL A 19 25.76 3.38 -5.49
CA VAL A 19 24.73 4.43 -5.44
C VAL A 19 23.85 4.33 -6.66
N VAL A 20 22.56 4.63 -6.52
CA VAL A 20 21.56 4.58 -7.61
C VAL A 20 21.01 5.98 -7.83
N SER A 21 20.86 6.40 -9.09
CA SER A 21 20.53 7.78 -9.46
C SER A 21 19.25 8.33 -8.81
N TYR A 22 18.24 7.49 -8.56
CA TYR A 22 16.97 7.89 -7.95
C TYR A 22 16.91 7.67 -6.43
N LEU A 23 17.99 7.16 -5.82
CA LEU A 23 18.10 6.94 -4.37
C LEU A 23 19.28 7.73 -3.80
N PRO A 24 19.23 9.08 -3.84
CA PRO A 24 20.32 9.90 -3.33
C PRO A 24 20.53 9.67 -1.83
N GLY A 25 21.79 9.71 -1.40
CA GLY A 25 22.18 9.54 0.00
C GLY A 25 22.14 8.10 0.52
N ARG A 26 21.82 7.10 -0.31
CA ARG A 26 21.90 5.68 0.07
C ARG A 26 23.12 5.00 -0.54
N THR A 27 23.83 4.25 0.31
CA THR A 27 24.87 3.31 -0.11
C THR A 27 24.30 1.90 -0.05
N LEU A 28 24.35 1.19 -1.17
CA LEU A 28 23.73 -0.11 -1.36
C LEU A 28 24.79 -1.18 -1.64
N THR A 29 24.48 -2.43 -1.30
CA THR A 29 25.24 -3.57 -1.84
C THR A 29 24.95 -3.74 -3.33
N CYS A 30 25.76 -4.54 -4.02
CA CYS A 30 25.52 -4.88 -5.43
C CYS A 30 24.10 -5.45 -5.64
N ALA A 31 23.68 -6.41 -4.81
CA ALA A 31 22.36 -7.04 -4.91
C ALA A 31 21.22 -6.04 -4.71
N GLN A 32 21.36 -5.12 -3.76
CA GLN A 32 20.38 -4.04 -3.53
C GLN A 32 20.34 -3.05 -4.70
N ALA A 33 21.48 -2.74 -5.31
CA ALA A 33 21.53 -1.89 -6.49
C ALA A 33 20.85 -2.54 -7.71
N VAL A 34 21.01 -3.86 -7.90
CA VAL A 34 20.27 -4.62 -8.92
C VAL A 34 18.77 -4.55 -8.64
N ALA A 35 18.35 -4.82 -7.41
CA ALA A 35 16.94 -4.75 -7.02
C ALA A 35 16.35 -3.35 -7.26
N ALA A 36 17.09 -2.29 -6.94
CA ALA A 36 16.67 -0.92 -7.20
C ALA A 36 16.47 -0.64 -8.70
N LEU A 37 17.38 -1.10 -9.57
CA LEU A 37 17.18 -0.95 -11.01
C LEU A 37 15.95 -1.73 -11.50
N ARG A 38 15.70 -2.94 -10.99
CA ARG A 38 14.47 -3.70 -11.33
C ARG A 38 13.20 -2.99 -10.88
N VAL A 39 13.20 -2.37 -9.70
CA VAL A 39 12.06 -1.55 -9.24
C VAL A 39 11.82 -0.39 -10.21
N ALA A 40 12.87 0.31 -10.62
CA ALA A 40 12.76 1.40 -11.58
C ALA A 40 12.19 0.95 -12.94
N GLU A 41 12.47 -0.28 -13.37
CA GLU A 41 11.94 -0.85 -14.61
C GLU A 41 10.45 -1.19 -14.54
N VAL A 42 9.98 -1.72 -13.41
CA VAL A 42 8.62 -2.25 -13.27
C VAL A 42 7.60 -1.17 -12.91
N VAL A 43 7.98 -0.21 -12.05
CA VAL A 43 7.04 0.78 -11.50
C VAL A 43 6.38 1.66 -12.58
N PRO A 44 7.08 2.18 -13.61
CA PRO A 44 6.44 2.98 -14.65
C PRO A 44 5.31 2.22 -15.36
N THR A 45 5.56 1.00 -15.82
CA THR A 45 4.55 0.17 -16.49
C THR A 45 3.34 -0.10 -15.60
N LEU A 46 3.55 -0.35 -14.31
CA LEU A 46 2.44 -0.52 -13.37
C LEU A 46 1.63 0.76 -13.17
N LEU A 47 2.30 1.91 -13.08
CA LEU A 47 1.62 3.20 -12.93
C LEU A 47 0.84 3.59 -14.18
N ASP A 48 1.34 3.27 -15.38
CA ASP A 48 0.62 3.51 -16.63
C ASP A 48 -0.68 2.67 -16.67
N LEU A 49 -0.60 1.37 -16.36
CA LEU A 49 -1.77 0.48 -16.30
C LEU A 49 -2.80 0.93 -15.24
N VAL A 50 -2.34 1.35 -14.07
CA VAL A 50 -3.25 1.87 -13.02
C VAL A 50 -3.81 3.22 -13.43
N GLY A 51 -3.04 4.07 -14.11
CA GLY A 51 -3.48 5.39 -14.59
C GLY A 51 -4.68 5.29 -15.52
N GLU A 52 -4.62 4.40 -16.51
CA GLU A 52 -5.74 4.17 -17.44
C GLU A 52 -7.04 3.80 -16.70
N LEU A 53 -6.95 2.99 -15.64
CA LEU A 53 -8.10 2.59 -14.83
C LEU A 53 -8.53 3.67 -13.82
N ALA A 54 -7.57 4.43 -13.30
CA ALA A 54 -7.82 5.48 -12.31
C ALA A 54 -8.55 6.67 -12.93
N ASP A 55 -8.24 6.99 -14.19
CA ASP A 55 -8.90 8.06 -14.94
C ASP A 55 -10.41 7.82 -15.08
N GLU A 56 -10.85 6.56 -15.24
CA GLU A 56 -12.27 6.16 -15.31
C GLU A 56 -13.05 6.47 -14.02
N VAL A 57 -12.36 6.57 -12.89
CA VAL A 57 -12.95 6.90 -11.58
C VAL A 57 -12.54 8.29 -11.07
N GLY A 58 -11.91 9.10 -11.93
CA GLY A 58 -11.50 10.48 -11.61
C GLY A 58 -10.38 10.59 -10.58
N LEU A 59 -9.47 9.59 -10.54
CA LEU A 59 -8.31 9.57 -9.65
C LEU A 59 -7.01 9.60 -10.46
N THR A 60 -5.95 10.13 -9.87
CA THR A 60 -4.60 9.88 -10.36
C THR A 60 -4.16 8.45 -10.01
N ALA A 61 -3.22 7.89 -10.78
CA ALA A 61 -2.68 6.56 -10.52
C ALA A 61 -2.17 6.38 -9.07
N LEU A 62 -1.49 7.40 -8.53
CA LEU A 62 -0.95 7.35 -7.17
C LEU A 62 -2.04 7.40 -6.09
N GLU A 63 -3.10 8.18 -6.31
CA GLU A 63 -4.27 8.18 -5.42
C GLU A 63 -4.96 6.82 -5.44
N ALA A 64 -5.19 6.25 -6.62
CA ALA A 64 -5.80 4.92 -6.76
C ALA A 64 -4.99 3.84 -6.05
N VAL A 65 -3.66 3.79 -6.24
CA VAL A 65 -2.77 2.87 -5.51
C VAL A 65 -2.87 3.10 -4.01
N GLY A 66 -2.77 4.34 -3.55
CA GLY A 66 -2.82 4.67 -2.14
C GLY A 66 -4.13 4.24 -1.48
N MET A 67 -5.26 4.50 -2.15
CA MET A 67 -6.60 4.16 -1.69
C MET A 67 -6.81 2.65 -1.68
N ALA A 68 -6.43 1.93 -2.74
CA ALA A 68 -6.59 0.49 -2.85
C ALA A 68 -5.74 -0.29 -1.82
N VAL A 69 -4.53 0.19 -1.50
CA VAL A 69 -3.62 -0.47 -0.56
C VAL A 69 -3.98 -0.17 0.90
N ARG A 70 -4.47 1.04 1.20
CA ARG A 70 -4.64 1.52 2.58
C ARG A 70 -6.06 1.44 3.11
N GLN A 71 -7.06 1.51 2.25
CA GLN A 71 -8.45 1.51 2.72
C GLN A 71 -8.93 0.11 3.02
N SER A 72 -9.62 -0.02 4.15
CA SER A 72 -10.35 -1.24 4.46
C SER A 72 -11.49 -1.42 3.46
N SER A 73 -11.70 -2.66 3.03
CA SER A 73 -13.00 -3.04 2.44
C SER A 73 -14.11 -2.69 3.44
N TRP A 74 -15.33 -2.48 2.93
CA TRP A 74 -16.51 -2.14 3.72
C TRP A 74 -16.54 -2.91 5.06
N PRO A 75 -16.94 -2.29 6.18
CA PRO A 75 -17.07 -3.00 7.45
C PRO A 75 -17.85 -4.29 7.20
N GLU A 76 -17.26 -5.44 7.54
CA GLU A 76 -17.99 -6.71 7.46
C GLU A 76 -19.35 -6.50 8.12
N ASP A 77 -20.40 -6.97 7.45
CA ASP A 77 -21.80 -6.79 7.84
C ASP A 77 -22.01 -7.55 9.16
N ARG A 78 -21.53 -6.96 10.26
CA ARG A 78 -21.44 -7.61 11.54
C ARG A 78 -22.87 -7.62 12.06
N PRO A 79 -23.53 -8.79 12.17
CA PRO A 79 -24.89 -8.82 12.67
C PRO A 79 -24.93 -8.10 14.01
N ALA A 80 -25.83 -7.12 14.13
CA ALA A 80 -25.95 -6.30 15.33
C ALA A 80 -26.04 -7.23 16.55
N PRO A 81 -25.34 -6.96 17.66
CA PRO A 81 -25.44 -7.79 18.85
C PRO A 81 -26.91 -7.84 19.27
N THR A 82 -27.50 -9.03 19.21
CA THR A 82 -28.84 -9.30 19.69
C THR A 82 -28.89 -8.86 21.14
N ARG A 83 -29.63 -7.78 21.42
CA ARG A 83 -29.95 -7.39 22.80
C ARG A 83 -30.80 -8.51 23.37
N HIS A 84 -30.18 -9.47 24.04
CA HIS A 84 -30.88 -10.40 24.91
C HIS A 84 -31.52 -9.57 26.02
N ARG A 85 -32.81 -9.25 25.80
CA ARG A 85 -33.68 -8.54 26.72
C ARG A 85 -33.84 -9.41 27.97
N TRP A 86 -33.02 -9.16 28.99
CA TRP A 86 -33.27 -9.63 30.34
C TRP A 86 -34.55 -8.94 30.84
N THR A 87 -35.68 -9.63 30.74
CA THR A 87 -36.89 -9.26 31.47
C THR A 87 -36.64 -9.59 32.94
N ALA A 88 -36.15 -8.62 33.70
CA ALA A 88 -36.23 -8.64 35.16
C ALA A 88 -37.71 -8.56 35.55
N GLY A 89 -38.28 -9.70 35.96
CA GLY A 89 -39.60 -9.77 36.56
C GLY A 89 -39.59 -9.07 37.91
N ALA A 90 -39.92 -7.78 37.95
CA ALA A 90 -40.30 -7.10 39.17
C ALA A 90 -41.77 -7.44 39.48
N HIS A 91 -42.00 -8.53 40.22
CA HIS A 91 -43.26 -8.72 40.94
C HIS A 91 -43.19 -7.92 42.24
N GLY A 92 -43.77 -6.72 42.20
CA GLY A 92 -44.24 -6.02 43.39
C GLY A 92 -45.60 -6.57 43.81
N ALA A 93 -45.72 -7.00 45.05
CA ALA A 93 -46.94 -7.03 45.83
C ALA A 93 -46.47 -6.82 47.28
N GLY A 94 -46.74 -5.72 47.96
CA GLY A 94 -48.01 -5.02 48.03
C GLY A 94 -48.51 -5.21 49.46
N VAL A 95 -48.04 -4.35 50.35
CA VAL A 95 -48.46 -4.26 51.75
C VAL A 95 -49.85 -3.63 51.80
N SER A 96 -50.82 -4.32 52.39
CA SER A 96 -51.91 -3.79 53.24
C SER A 96 -52.71 -4.96 53.80
#